data_AF-A0AAW3ZH48-F1
#
_entry.id   AF-A0AAW3ZH48-F1
#
_cell.length_a   1.000
_cell.length_b   1.000
_cell.length_c   1.000
_cell.angle_alpha   90.00
_cell.angle_beta   90.00
_cell.angle_gamma   90.00
#
_symmetry.space_group_name_H-M   'P 1'
#
loop_
_entity.id
_entity.type
_entity.pdbx_description
1 polymer ?
#
loop_
_entity_poly.entity_id
_entity_poly.type
_entity_poly.pdbx_seq_one_letter_code
_entity_poly.pdbx_strand_id
1 'polypeptide(L)'
;MITREALYDLVWSMPMTKVAAQFKVSGSYMARVCSVLKVPRPERGYWAKLAVGRAPKQPPLPPPLPGDPETWSLTGTLPTPPKPRPRPAVIPRPPTPAPVRQRQITGTHPLIQGAKAHCLNSRPVDDDGYLRPYKKLLVDLHASRSGLDKALAFGNDLFNALESAGHRVVMAAFDSGFSRRRLSEKEATPNLPDRKLPRQANTSKVELLTC
;
A
#
# COMPACT_ATOMS: atom_id res chain seq x y z
N MET A 1 -13.29 -25.57 -30.01
CA MET A 1 -13.07 -24.21 -30.54
C MET A 1 -14.46 -23.64 -30.81
N ILE A 2 -14.76 -22.42 -30.37
CA ILE A 2 -16.09 -21.80 -30.49
C ILE A 2 -15.95 -20.39 -31.04
N THR A 3 -16.74 -20.06 -32.06
CA THR A 3 -16.75 -18.73 -32.69
C THR A 3 -17.52 -17.73 -31.82
N ARG A 4 -17.28 -16.45 -32.07
CA ARG A 4 -17.91 -15.34 -31.36
C ARG A 4 -19.44 -15.38 -31.45
N GLU A 5 -19.99 -15.72 -32.61
CA GLU A 5 -21.42 -15.81 -32.89
C GLU A 5 -22.04 -17.00 -32.13
N ALA A 6 -21.40 -18.17 -32.22
CA ALA A 6 -21.86 -19.36 -31.52
C ALA A 6 -21.84 -19.15 -29.99
N LEU A 7 -20.85 -18.44 -29.46
CA LEU A 7 -20.80 -18.09 -28.05
C LEU A 7 -21.92 -17.12 -27.67
N TYR A 8 -22.24 -16.14 -28.52
CA TYR A 8 -23.34 -15.23 -28.30
C TYR A 8 -24.68 -15.98 -28.22
N ASP A 9 -24.96 -16.88 -29.16
CA ASP A 9 -26.20 -17.68 -29.15
C ASP A 9 -26.30 -18.56 -27.89
N LEU A 10 -25.18 -19.14 -27.44
CA LEU A 10 -25.11 -19.91 -26.19
C LEU A 10 -25.39 -19.05 -24.95
N VAL A 11 -24.80 -17.86 -24.88
CA VAL A 11 -24.97 -16.93 -23.75
C VAL A 11 -26.40 -16.37 -23.65
N TRP A 12 -27.10 -16.28 -24.78
CA TRP A 12 -28.49 -15.80 -24.85
C TRP A 12 -29.56 -16.90 -24.83
N SER A 13 -29.18 -18.16 -25.02
CA SER A 13 -30.09 -19.32 -24.88
C SER A 13 -30.13 -19.90 -23.48
N MET A 14 -29.04 -19.83 -22.71
CA MET A 14 -28.99 -20.38 -21.35
C MET A 14 -28.13 -19.58 -20.37
N PRO A 15 -28.35 -19.73 -19.04
CA PRO A 15 -27.53 -19.06 -18.03
C PRO A 15 -26.04 -19.41 -18.16
N MET A 16 -25.18 -18.42 -17.92
CA MET A 16 -23.71 -18.56 -18.02
C MET A 16 -23.15 -19.71 -17.18
N THR A 17 -23.79 -20.05 -16.06
CA THR A 17 -23.43 -21.20 -15.23
C THR A 17 -23.59 -22.53 -15.96
N LYS A 18 -24.62 -22.68 -16.80
CA LYS A 18 -24.84 -23.86 -17.64
C LYS A 18 -23.86 -23.90 -18.81
N VAL A 19 -23.67 -22.76 -19.49
CA VAL A 19 -22.66 -22.61 -20.56
C VAL A 19 -21.28 -23.01 -20.05
N ALA A 20 -20.85 -22.45 -18.91
CA ALA A 20 -19.54 -22.75 -18.34
C ALA A 20 -19.37 -24.23 -17.95
N ALA A 21 -20.44 -24.87 -17.45
CA ALA A 21 -20.42 -26.29 -17.11
C ALA A 21 -20.19 -27.20 -18.33
N GLN A 22 -20.74 -26.87 -19.50
CA GLN A 22 -20.52 -27.63 -20.74
C GLN A 22 -19.04 -27.63 -21.15
N PHE A 23 -18.35 -26.50 -20.94
CA PHE A 23 -16.93 -26.36 -21.24
C PHE A 23 -16.02 -26.76 -20.05
N LYS A 24 -16.57 -27.27 -18.94
CA LYS A 24 -15.83 -27.58 -17.70
C LYS A 24 -14.97 -26.42 -17.18
N VAL A 25 -15.43 -25.18 -17.37
CA VAL A 25 -14.77 -23.96 -16.87
C VAL A 25 -15.63 -23.26 -15.82
N SER A 26 -15.05 -22.33 -15.08
CA SER A 26 -15.81 -21.52 -14.14
C SER A 26 -16.65 -20.45 -14.86
N GLY A 27 -17.80 -20.08 -14.29
CA GLY A 27 -18.63 -19.01 -14.84
C GLY A 27 -17.91 -17.65 -14.93
N SER A 28 -16.97 -17.39 -13.99
CA SER A 28 -16.12 -16.20 -14.02
C SER A 28 -15.10 -16.25 -15.15
N TYR A 29 -14.59 -17.43 -15.51
CA TYR A 29 -13.72 -17.61 -16.67
C TYR A 29 -14.50 -17.40 -17.98
N MET A 30 -15.68 -17.99 -18.12
CA MET A 30 -16.53 -17.77 -19.31
C MET A 30 -16.94 -16.30 -19.47
N ALA A 31 -17.19 -15.61 -18.35
CA ALA A 31 -17.41 -14.17 -18.34
C ALA A 31 -16.23 -13.38 -18.90
N ARG A 32 -14.98 -13.82 -18.66
CA ARG A 32 -13.78 -13.20 -19.26
C ARG A 32 -13.68 -13.50 -20.75
N VAL A 33 -13.97 -14.73 -21.17
CA VAL A 33 -14.04 -15.10 -22.60
C VAL A 33 -14.98 -14.14 -23.35
N CYS A 34 -16.18 -13.93 -22.81
CA CYS A 34 -17.15 -12.99 -23.40
C CYS A 34 -16.60 -11.55 -23.47
N SER A 35 -15.85 -11.10 -22.45
CA SER A 35 -15.22 -9.78 -22.47
C SER A 35 -14.11 -9.66 -23.52
N VAL A 36 -13.30 -10.71 -23.69
CA VAL A 36 -12.21 -10.76 -24.70
C VAL A 36 -12.78 -10.75 -26.11
N LEU A 37 -13.83 -11.53 -26.37
CA LEU A 37 -14.51 -11.59 -27.67
C LEU A 37 -15.52 -10.45 -27.88
N LYS A 38 -15.61 -9.47 -26.96
CA LYS A 38 -16.60 -8.38 -26.98
C LYS A 38 -18.03 -8.87 -27.26
N VAL A 39 -18.44 -9.96 -26.61
CA VAL A 39 -19.78 -10.52 -26.69
C VAL A 39 -20.65 -9.87 -25.62
N PRO A 40 -21.76 -9.20 -25.98
CA PRO A 40 -22.67 -8.60 -25.01
C PRO A 40 -23.34 -9.70 -24.18
N ARG A 41 -23.34 -9.49 -22.86
CA ARG A 41 -23.88 -10.45 -21.90
C ARG A 41 -25.23 -9.95 -21.36
N PRO A 42 -26.16 -10.85 -21.03
CA PRO A 42 -27.38 -10.46 -20.35
C PRO A 42 -27.07 -9.83 -18.99
N GLU A 43 -27.86 -8.82 -18.60
CA GLU A 43 -27.73 -8.18 -17.29
C GLU A 43 -27.96 -9.18 -16.14
N ARG A 44 -27.43 -8.84 -14.95
CA ARG A 44 -27.73 -9.61 -13.75
C ARG A 44 -29.24 -9.60 -13.51
N GLY A 45 -29.83 -10.79 -13.39
CA GLY A 45 -31.28 -10.96 -13.23
C GLY A 45 -32.08 -11.00 -14.53
N TYR A 46 -31.45 -10.91 -15.71
CA TYR A 46 -32.13 -11.09 -17.00
C TYR A 46 -32.95 -12.38 -17.06
N TRP A 47 -32.36 -13.52 -16.66
CA TRP A 47 -33.02 -14.82 -16.63
C TRP A 47 -34.23 -14.86 -15.68
N ALA A 48 -34.16 -14.14 -14.56
CA ALA A 48 -35.28 -14.00 -13.64
C ALA A 48 -36.40 -13.12 -14.26
N LYS A 49 -36.03 -12.03 -14.96
CA LYS A 49 -36.99 -11.19 -15.70
C LYS A 49 -37.64 -11.96 -16.87
N LEU A 50 -36.90 -12.86 -17.53
CA LEU A 50 -37.39 -13.72 -18.60
C LEU A 50 -38.47 -14.67 -18.10
N ALA A 51 -38.26 -15.28 -16.93
CA ALA A 51 -39.26 -16.15 -16.29
C ALA A 51 -40.57 -15.42 -15.95
N VAL A 52 -40.51 -14.09 -15.76
CA VAL A 52 -41.67 -13.23 -15.46
C VAL A 52 -42.17 -12.47 -16.72
N GLY A 53 -41.62 -12.78 -17.90
CA GLY A 53 -42.03 -12.16 -19.18
C GLY A 53 -41.66 -10.67 -19.34
N ARG A 54 -40.76 -10.14 -18.50
CA ARG A 54 -40.31 -8.72 -18.51
C ARG A 54 -38.87 -8.54 -19.00
N ALA A 55 -38.34 -9.50 -19.74
CA ALA A 55 -36.96 -9.43 -20.21
C ALA A 55 -36.78 -8.31 -21.25
N PRO A 56 -35.73 -7.48 -21.14
CA PRO A 56 -35.38 -6.52 -22.18
C PRO A 56 -35.00 -7.24 -23.49
N LYS A 57 -35.14 -6.56 -24.62
CA LYS A 57 -34.74 -7.10 -25.94
C LYS A 57 -33.24 -7.41 -25.95
N GLN A 58 -32.89 -8.54 -26.57
CA GLN A 58 -31.50 -8.96 -26.79
C GLN A 58 -30.79 -7.91 -27.68
N PRO A 59 -29.70 -7.29 -27.23
CA PRO A 59 -28.93 -6.32 -28.01
C PRO A 59 -28.18 -7.04 -29.13
N PRO A 60 -28.11 -6.46 -30.35
CA PRO A 60 -27.40 -7.08 -31.48
C PRO A 60 -25.90 -7.21 -31.18
N LEU A 61 -25.28 -8.25 -31.76
CA LEU A 61 -23.84 -8.47 -31.66
C LEU A 61 -23.08 -7.33 -32.37
N PRO A 62 -22.18 -6.60 -31.69
CA PRO A 62 -21.41 -5.52 -32.32
C PRO A 62 -20.51 -6.08 -33.43
N PRO A 63 -20.27 -5.36 -34.55
CA PRO A 63 -19.32 -5.83 -35.56
C PRO A 63 -17.90 -5.97 -34.97
N PRO A 64 -17.11 -6.96 -35.40
CA PRO A 64 -15.72 -7.11 -34.94
C PRO A 64 -14.87 -5.92 -35.41
N LEU A 65 -14.02 -5.38 -34.54
CA LEU A 65 -13.03 -4.38 -34.95
C LEU A 65 -11.77 -5.09 -35.47
N PRO A 66 -11.00 -4.47 -36.40
CA PRO A 66 -9.73 -5.02 -36.85
C PRO A 66 -8.79 -5.29 -35.66
N GLY A 67 -8.44 -6.57 -35.44
CA GLY A 67 -7.58 -7.02 -34.34
C GLY A 67 -8.29 -7.71 -33.18
N ASP A 68 -9.63 -7.81 -33.20
CA ASP A 68 -10.36 -8.58 -32.19
C ASP A 68 -10.29 -10.09 -32.47
N PRO A 69 -10.13 -10.93 -31.43
CA PRO A 69 -10.20 -12.38 -31.60
C PRO A 69 -11.64 -12.81 -31.95
N GLU A 70 -11.80 -13.53 -33.07
CA GLU A 70 -13.12 -14.04 -33.51
C GLU A 70 -13.45 -15.42 -32.96
N THR A 71 -12.44 -16.14 -32.46
CA THR A 71 -12.59 -17.50 -32.00
C THR A 71 -11.87 -17.74 -30.68
N TRP A 72 -12.51 -18.48 -29.78
CA TRP A 72 -11.92 -18.94 -28.53
C TRP A 72 -11.77 -20.46 -28.51
N SER A 73 -10.67 -20.94 -27.94
CA SER A 73 -10.39 -22.36 -27.73
C SER A 73 -10.07 -22.63 -26.26
N LEU A 74 -10.49 -23.79 -25.76
CA LEU A 74 -10.27 -24.19 -24.37
C LEU A 74 -8.78 -24.23 -24.00
N THR A 75 -7.92 -24.56 -24.97
CA THR A 75 -6.47 -24.69 -24.83
C THR A 75 -5.75 -23.33 -24.78
N GLY A 76 -6.43 -22.23 -25.11
CA GLY A 76 -5.84 -20.90 -25.10
C GLY A 76 -5.80 -20.29 -23.70
N THR A 77 -4.61 -19.91 -23.23
CA THR A 77 -4.46 -19.08 -22.03
C THR A 77 -5.05 -17.70 -22.30
N LEU A 78 -6.18 -17.36 -21.66
CA LEU A 78 -6.68 -15.98 -21.69
C LEU A 78 -5.71 -15.05 -20.94
N PRO A 79 -5.46 -13.83 -21.43
CA PRO A 79 -4.81 -12.79 -20.66
C PRO A 79 -5.60 -12.58 -19.36
N THR A 80 -4.98 -12.88 -18.22
CA THR A 80 -5.63 -12.65 -16.93
C THR A 80 -5.64 -11.14 -16.69
N PRO A 81 -6.82 -10.49 -16.57
CA PRO A 81 -6.83 -9.07 -16.24
C PRO A 81 -6.12 -8.88 -14.89
N PRO A 82 -5.32 -7.81 -14.72
CA PRO A 82 -4.66 -7.55 -13.46
C PRO A 82 -5.72 -7.50 -12.37
N LYS A 83 -5.55 -8.32 -11.32
CA LYS A 83 -6.47 -8.31 -10.17
C LYS A 83 -6.59 -6.87 -9.70
N PRO A 84 -7.80 -6.28 -9.63
CA PRO A 84 -7.95 -4.95 -9.04
C PRO A 84 -7.35 -5.04 -7.64
N ARG A 85 -6.35 -4.19 -7.37
CA ARG A 85 -5.75 -4.11 -6.04
C ARG A 85 -6.90 -3.89 -5.07
N PRO A 86 -6.97 -4.61 -3.93
CA PRO A 86 -7.99 -4.34 -2.93
C PRO A 86 -7.95 -2.84 -2.67
N ARG A 87 -9.07 -2.16 -2.96
CA ARG A 87 -9.21 -0.74 -2.66
C ARG A 87 -8.91 -0.65 -1.16
N PRO A 88 -7.87 0.09 -0.73
CA PRO A 88 -7.64 0.27 0.70
C PRO A 88 -8.97 0.74 1.28
N ALA A 89 -9.42 0.07 2.35
CA ALA A 89 -10.63 0.47 3.04
C ALA A 89 -10.54 1.98 3.25
N VAL A 90 -11.54 2.72 2.77
CA VAL A 90 -11.60 4.16 3.01
C VAL A 90 -11.84 4.28 4.51
N ILE A 91 -10.77 4.42 5.27
CA ILE A 91 -10.84 4.82 6.67
C ILE A 91 -11.55 6.18 6.63
N PRO A 92 -12.71 6.35 7.29
CA PRO A 92 -13.36 7.64 7.37
C PRO A 92 -12.31 8.63 7.85
N ARG A 93 -12.02 9.66 7.05
CA ARG A 93 -11.12 10.73 7.50
C ARG A 93 -11.73 11.28 8.79
N PRO A 94 -10.99 11.31 9.91
CA PRO A 94 -11.48 11.98 11.09
C PRO A 94 -11.86 13.42 10.69
N PRO A 95 -12.94 13.98 11.27
CA PRO A 95 -13.31 15.36 11.00
C PRO A 95 -12.08 16.24 11.24
N THR A 96 -11.75 17.09 10.28
CA THR A 96 -10.65 18.04 10.39
C THR A 96 -10.79 18.75 11.72
N PRO A 97 -9.81 18.64 12.66
CA PRO A 97 -9.92 19.34 13.92
C PRO A 97 -10.05 20.82 13.62
N ALA A 98 -11.01 21.48 14.27
CA ALA A 98 -11.12 22.94 14.26
C ALA A 98 -9.74 23.55 14.54
N PRO A 99 -9.39 24.71 13.98
CA PRO A 99 -8.09 25.33 14.21
C PRO A 99 -7.88 25.49 15.71
N VAL A 100 -7.07 24.59 16.28
CA VAL A 100 -6.69 24.64 17.69
C VAL A 100 -5.89 25.91 17.81
N ARG A 101 -6.34 26.82 18.69
CA ARG A 101 -5.59 28.02 19.07
C ARG A 101 -4.14 27.58 19.33
N GLN A 102 -3.22 27.93 18.44
CA GLN A 102 -1.84 27.48 18.49
C GLN A 102 -1.21 28.03 19.77
N ARG A 103 -1.23 27.23 20.84
CA ARG A 103 -0.43 27.51 22.03
C ARG A 103 1.00 27.25 21.61
N GLN A 104 1.85 28.26 21.70
CA GLN A 104 3.28 28.07 21.59
C GLN A 104 3.70 27.13 22.73
N ILE A 105 3.98 25.86 22.40
CA ILE A 105 4.49 24.89 23.35
C ILE A 105 5.97 25.21 23.51
N THR A 106 6.28 26.01 24.54
CA THR A 106 7.63 26.39 24.91
C THR A 106 8.04 25.57 26.14
N GLY A 107 8.89 24.57 25.93
CA GLY A 107 9.38 23.69 26.99
C GLY A 107 10.18 22.52 26.43
N THR A 108 10.77 21.73 27.32
CA THR A 108 11.39 20.46 26.92
C THR A 108 10.30 19.43 26.67
N HIS A 109 10.23 18.89 25.45
CA HIS A 109 9.23 17.89 25.08
C HIS A 109 9.40 16.62 25.93
N PRO A 110 8.31 15.96 26.40
CA PRO A 110 8.39 14.78 27.27
C PRO A 110 9.16 13.60 26.67
N LEU A 111 9.22 13.51 25.33
CA LEU A 111 10.03 12.49 24.64
C LEU A 111 11.55 12.78 24.65
N ILE A 112 11.94 14.05 24.81
CA ILE A 112 13.35 14.47 24.89
C ILE A 112 13.83 14.49 26.34
N GLN A 113 12.93 14.69 27.30
CA GLN A 113 13.24 14.66 28.72
C GLN A 113 13.86 13.31 29.11
N GLY A 114 15.10 13.34 29.63
CA GLY A 114 15.84 12.13 30.03
C GLY A 114 16.54 11.38 28.89
N ALA A 115 16.35 11.78 27.62
CA ALA A 115 16.99 11.12 26.48
C ALA A 115 18.52 11.20 26.53
N LYS A 116 19.09 12.33 26.98
CA LYS A 116 20.54 12.54 27.11
C LYS A 116 21.23 11.48 27.98
N ALA A 117 20.67 11.19 29.15
CA ALA A 117 21.23 10.21 30.08
C ALA A 117 21.21 8.79 29.48
N HIS A 118 20.17 8.46 28.73
CA HIS A 118 20.06 7.16 28.10
C HIS A 118 20.95 6.99 26.86
N CYS A 119 21.16 8.03 26.07
CA CYS A 119 22.09 8.01 24.95
C CYS A 119 23.55 7.90 25.39
N LEU A 120 23.94 8.62 26.45
CA LEU A 120 25.31 8.59 26.99
C LEU A 120 25.68 7.25 27.66
N ASN A 121 24.71 6.56 28.24
CA ASN A 121 24.90 5.24 28.86
C ASN A 121 24.84 4.09 27.83
N SER A 122 24.62 4.39 26.55
CA SER A 122 24.62 3.39 25.49
C SER A 122 26.05 3.05 25.07
N ARG A 123 26.32 1.78 24.82
CA ARG A 123 27.63 1.34 24.30
C ARG A 123 27.86 1.99 22.93
N PRO A 124 29.05 2.55 22.65
CA PRO A 124 29.38 2.97 21.30
C PRO A 124 29.26 1.77 20.37
N VAL A 125 28.53 1.94 19.27
CA VAL A 125 28.38 0.90 18.26
C VAL A 125 29.23 1.35 17.07
N ASP A 126 30.31 0.61 16.84
CA ASP A 126 31.31 0.75 15.78
C ASP A 126 32.38 1.86 15.95
N ASP A 127 33.50 1.68 15.24
CA ASP A 127 34.73 2.50 15.21
C ASP A 127 34.46 4.00 14.94
N ASP A 128 33.25 4.35 14.48
CA ASP A 128 32.85 5.68 14.00
C ASP A 128 32.30 6.62 15.11
N GLY A 129 32.26 6.18 16.38
CA GLY A 129 32.03 7.06 17.54
C GLY A 129 30.58 7.55 17.74
N TYR A 130 29.59 6.91 17.10
CA TYR A 130 28.18 7.23 17.25
C TYR A 130 27.51 6.49 18.42
N LEU A 131 26.61 7.18 19.12
CA LEU A 131 25.81 6.64 20.22
C LEU A 131 24.47 6.13 19.66
N ARG A 132 24.19 4.83 19.85
CA ARG A 132 22.92 4.20 19.46
C ARG A 132 22.07 3.87 20.69
N PRO A 133 20.88 4.44 20.85
CA PRO A 133 19.99 4.11 21.96
C PRO A 133 19.61 2.63 21.96
N TYR A 134 19.88 1.90 23.05
CA TYR A 134 19.54 0.47 23.18
C TYR A 134 18.08 0.23 23.63
N LYS A 135 17.43 1.22 24.23
CA LYS A 135 16.07 1.07 24.80
C LYS A 135 14.98 1.46 23.79
N LYS A 136 13.95 0.61 23.68
CA LYS A 136 12.84 0.69 22.70
C LYS A 136 11.82 1.81 22.96
N LEU A 137 12.04 2.69 23.93
CA LEU A 137 11.11 3.77 24.30
C LEU A 137 11.80 5.15 24.29
N LEU A 138 12.83 5.30 23.46
CA LEU A 138 13.58 6.54 23.29
C LEU A 138 13.42 7.06 21.87
N VAL A 139 13.69 8.35 21.72
CA VAL A 139 13.75 8.99 20.41
C VAL A 139 14.84 8.33 19.57
N ASP A 140 14.50 7.94 18.34
CA ASP A 140 15.43 7.32 17.39
C ASP A 140 16.37 8.38 16.78
N LEU A 141 17.37 8.76 17.57
CA LEU A 141 18.42 9.71 17.20
C LEU A 141 19.77 9.01 17.22
N HIS A 142 20.48 9.07 16.10
CA HIS A 142 21.88 8.63 15.98
C HIS A 142 22.76 9.88 15.95
N ALA A 143 23.63 10.05 16.93
CA ALA A 143 24.53 11.20 17.01
C ALA A 143 25.86 10.81 17.66
N SER A 144 26.93 11.51 17.29
CA SER A 144 28.22 11.39 17.97
C SER A 144 28.12 11.94 19.39
N ARG A 145 29.06 11.55 20.28
CA ARG A 145 29.06 12.03 21.67
C ARG A 145 29.10 13.56 21.78
N SER A 146 29.81 14.24 20.87
CA SER A 146 29.91 15.69 20.79
C SER A 146 28.70 16.35 20.11
N GLY A 147 28.02 15.64 19.20
CA GLY A 147 26.83 16.12 18.49
C GLY A 147 25.51 15.87 19.21
N LEU A 148 25.50 15.03 20.26
CA LEU A 148 24.29 14.58 20.94
C LEU A 148 23.45 15.74 21.50
N ASP A 149 24.09 16.74 22.12
CA ASP A 149 23.37 17.88 22.70
C ASP A 149 22.68 18.74 21.63
N LYS A 150 23.34 18.95 20.49
CA LYS A 150 22.75 19.66 19.35
C LYS A 150 21.62 18.87 18.70
N ALA A 151 21.78 17.54 18.59
CA ALA A 151 20.76 16.67 18.03
C ALA A 151 19.49 16.61 18.92
N LEU A 152 19.65 16.59 20.24
CA LEU A 152 18.54 16.64 21.18
C LEU A 152 17.83 18.00 21.19
N ALA A 153 18.58 19.09 21.11
CA ALA A 153 18.01 20.44 20.96
C ALA A 153 17.19 20.55 19.66
N PHE A 154 17.75 20.09 18.54
CA PHE A 154 17.04 20.04 17.27
C PHE A 154 15.77 19.18 17.34
N GLY A 155 15.84 18.00 17.95
CA GLY A 155 14.68 17.11 18.14
C GLY A 155 13.59 17.77 19.00
N ASN A 156 13.97 18.50 20.04
CA ASN A 156 13.05 19.26 20.88
C ASN A 156 12.30 20.33 20.07
N ASP A 157 13.04 21.14 19.31
CA ASP A 157 12.46 22.21 18.52
C ASP A 157 11.54 21.67 17.42
N LEU A 158 11.95 20.57 16.78
CA LEU A 158 11.14 19.87 15.78
C LEU A 158 9.82 19.36 16.38
N PHE A 159 9.87 18.71 17.55
CA PHE A 159 8.66 18.17 18.18
C PHE A 159 7.71 19.29 18.62
N ASN A 160 8.24 20.34 19.25
CA ASN A 160 7.44 21.50 19.62
C ASN A 160 6.83 22.20 18.40
N ALA A 161 7.57 22.30 17.29
CA ALA A 161 7.06 22.86 16.04
C ALA A 161 5.90 22.02 15.49
N LEU A 162 6.01 20.69 15.53
CA LEU A 162 4.96 19.78 15.07
C LEU A 162 3.71 19.84 15.95
N GLU A 163 3.87 19.88 17.27
CA GLU A 163 2.73 20.07 18.18
C GLU A 163 2.07 21.44 18.00
N SER A 164 2.86 22.49 17.74
CA SER A 164 2.32 23.83 17.43
C SER A 164 1.59 23.88 16.08
N ALA A 165 1.98 23.02 15.13
CA ALA A 165 1.27 22.82 13.87
C ALA A 165 0.00 21.96 14.03
N GLY A 166 -0.29 21.44 15.23
CA GLY A 166 -1.45 20.62 15.52
C GLY A 166 -1.24 19.11 15.32
N HIS A 167 0.00 18.67 15.09
CA HIS A 167 0.34 17.25 14.98
C HIS A 167 0.70 16.67 16.35
N ARG A 168 0.12 15.52 16.71
CA ARG A 168 0.42 14.86 17.98
C ARG A 168 1.70 14.03 17.85
N VAL A 169 2.71 14.35 18.66
CA VAL A 169 3.99 13.62 18.67
C VAL A 169 3.97 12.55 19.77
N VAL A 170 3.98 11.27 19.40
CA VAL A 170 3.96 10.12 20.32
C VAL A 170 4.90 9.02 19.85
N MET A 171 5.31 8.14 20.77
CA MET A 171 5.96 6.88 20.41
C MET A 171 4.93 5.94 19.80
N ALA A 172 5.21 5.41 18.61
CA ALA A 172 4.26 4.53 17.93
C ALA A 172 4.16 3.15 18.60
N ALA A 173 3.02 2.49 18.42
CA ALA A 173 2.76 1.16 18.95
C ALA A 173 3.61 0.09 18.24
N PHE A 174 3.89 -1.02 18.93
CA PHE A 174 4.79 -2.08 18.46
C PHE A 174 4.37 -2.74 17.13
N ASP A 175 3.09 -2.66 16.78
CA ASP A 175 2.46 -3.23 15.58
C ASP A 175 2.37 -2.26 14.38
N SER A 176 2.69 -0.99 14.58
CA SER A 176 2.71 0.01 13.51
C SER A 176 3.96 -0.15 12.63
N GLY A 177 3.77 -0.29 11.31
CA GLY A 177 4.86 -0.47 10.36
C GLY A 177 5.68 0.81 10.16
N PHE A 178 7.00 0.69 10.13
CA PHE A 178 7.95 1.79 10.00
C PHE A 178 8.78 1.71 8.72
N SER A 179 9.02 2.84 8.06
CA SER A 179 9.80 2.90 6.81
C SER A 179 11.17 3.54 7.02
N ARG A 180 12.21 2.77 7.37
CA ARG A 180 13.58 3.32 7.43
C ARG A 180 14.11 3.47 6.01
N ARG A 181 14.23 4.70 5.52
CA ARG A 181 14.97 4.95 4.28
C ARG A 181 16.44 4.71 4.55
N ARG A 182 17.07 3.81 3.78
CA ARG A 182 18.51 3.63 3.80
C ARG A 182 19.13 4.91 3.23
N LEU A 183 19.75 5.71 4.09
CA LEU A 183 20.52 6.87 3.65
C LEU A 183 21.86 6.37 3.16
N SER A 184 22.22 6.73 1.93
CA SER A 184 23.55 6.46 1.40
C SER A 184 24.48 7.52 1.97
N GLU A 185 25.43 7.09 2.79
CA GLU A 185 26.50 7.94 3.28
C GLU A 185 27.38 8.32 2.09
N LYS A 186 27.33 9.59 1.68
CA LYS A 186 28.22 10.14 0.65
C LYS A 186 29.19 11.10 1.33
N GLU A 187 30.00 10.58 2.24
CA GLU A 187 31.18 11.31 2.69
C GLU A 187 32.31 10.92 1.74
N ALA A 188 32.61 11.80 0.79
CA ALA A 188 33.72 11.58 -0.13
C ALA A 188 35.03 11.85 0.61
N THR A 189 35.51 10.89 1.40
CA THR A 189 36.92 10.87 1.79
C THR A 189 37.71 10.18 0.69
N PRO A 190 38.66 10.85 0.02
CA PRO A 190 39.50 10.18 -0.95
C PRO A 190 40.45 9.22 -0.20
N ASN A 191 40.38 7.94 -0.58
CA ASN A 191 41.28 6.83 -0.22
C ASN A 191 41.21 6.23 1.20
N LEU A 192 40.42 5.16 1.35
CA LEU A 192 40.80 3.95 2.11
C LEU A 192 39.98 2.73 1.61
N PRO A 193 40.51 1.49 1.58
CA PRO A 193 39.91 0.40 0.81
C PRO A 193 38.77 -0.31 1.55
N ASP A 194 37.88 -0.89 0.73
CA ASP A 194 36.62 -1.57 1.05
C ASP A 194 36.58 -2.30 2.41
N ARG A 195 35.87 -1.70 3.38
CA ARG A 195 35.44 -2.38 4.62
C ARG A 195 34.04 -2.96 4.41
N LYS A 196 33.94 -4.29 4.37
CA LYS A 196 32.66 -5.02 4.31
C LYS A 196 31.83 -4.77 5.57
N LEU A 197 30.66 -4.14 5.41
CA LEU A 197 29.67 -3.96 6.48
C LEU A 197 29.01 -5.29 6.89
N PRO A 198 28.90 -5.62 8.19
CA PRO A 198 28.07 -6.73 8.64
C PRO A 198 26.58 -6.36 8.61
N ARG A 199 25.75 -7.39 8.43
CA ARG A 199 24.29 -7.32 8.29
C ARG A 199 23.64 -6.66 9.51
N GLN A 200 22.92 -5.54 9.29
CA GLN A 200 22.17 -4.83 10.32
C GLN A 200 20.94 -5.66 10.77
N ALA A 201 20.89 -5.98 12.06
CA ALA A 201 19.72 -6.59 12.71
C ALA A 201 18.74 -5.50 13.22
N ASN A 202 17.46 -5.81 13.04
CA ASN A 202 16.27 -5.00 13.34
C ASN A 202 16.29 -4.31 14.71
N THR A 203 16.09 -2.98 14.75
CA THR A 203 15.56 -2.29 15.94
C THR A 203 14.68 -1.09 15.57
N SER A 204 13.69 -0.88 16.45
CA SER A 204 12.53 0.01 16.40
C SER A 204 12.85 1.50 16.22
N LYS A 205 11.93 2.19 15.53
CA LYS A 205 12.07 3.51 14.91
C LYS A 205 11.02 4.48 15.47
N VAL A 206 11.24 5.79 15.33
CA VAL A 206 10.27 6.86 15.63
C VAL A 206 9.76 7.48 14.32
N GLU A 207 8.45 7.59 14.17
CA GLU A 207 7.77 8.25 13.04
C GLU A 207 6.68 9.17 13.58
N LEU A 208 6.58 10.32 12.92
CA LEU A 208 5.59 11.35 13.16
C LEU A 208 4.29 10.92 12.48
N LEU A 209 3.25 10.71 13.28
CA LEU A 209 1.89 10.51 12.79
C LEU A 209 1.36 11.85 12.28
N THR A 210 1.47 12.07 10.98
CA THR A 210 0.66 13.04 10.25
C THR A 210 -0.74 12.45 10.12
N CYS A 211 -1.68 12.93 10.93
CA CYS A 211 -3.11 12.80 10.64
C CYS A 211 -3.55 13.90 9.68
#